data_AF-A0AAU0NR62-F1
#
_entry.id   AF-A0AAU0NR62-F1
#
_cell.length_a   1.000
_cell.length_b   1.000
_cell.length_c   1.000
_cell.angle_alpha   90.00
_cell.angle_beta   90.00
_cell.angle_gamma   90.00
#
_symmetry.space_group_name_H-M   'P 1'
#
loop_
_entity.id
_entity.type
_entity.pdbx_description
1 polymer ?
#
loop_
_entity_poly.entity_id
_entity_poly.type
_entity_poly.pdbx_seq_one_letter_code
_entity_poly.pdbx_strand_id
1 'polypeptide(L)'
;MSKYNFRLQKLLDIRLDKEEESKRNFTEAQNEKLKVESKLEELNANYEKYRNIHSSESAIKRRITHIYLNAINYSINEASEELKQKEKVLEDKRYDLKQKQIDRKTVEILKEKGETAFLREQNLIEQRNNDEFALYGFIRNHERR
;
A
#
# COMPACT_ATOMS: atom_id res chain seq x y z
N MET A 1 21.26 -12.42 30.01
CA MET A 1 20.50 -12.62 28.77
C MET A 1 21.06 -11.72 27.69
N SER A 2 21.75 -12.28 26.69
CA SER A 2 22.17 -11.51 25.52
C SER A 2 20.92 -11.05 24.74
N LYS A 3 20.89 -9.82 24.24
CA LYS A 3 19.79 -9.35 23.38
C LYS A 3 20.02 -9.80 21.94
N TYR A 4 18.97 -10.22 21.26
CA TYR A 4 19.04 -10.55 19.84
C TYR A 4 19.25 -9.27 19.02
N ASN A 5 20.33 -9.22 18.25
CA ASN A 5 20.66 -8.10 17.37
C ASN A 5 20.52 -8.55 15.91
N PHE A 6 19.48 -8.06 15.24
CA PHE A 6 19.26 -8.37 13.83
C PHE A 6 20.22 -7.56 12.94
N ARG A 7 21.15 -8.25 12.28
CA ARG A 7 22.20 -7.62 11.45
C ARG A 7 21.63 -6.78 10.28
N LEU A 8 20.46 -7.13 9.78
CA LEU A 8 19.80 -6.45 8.66
C LEU A 8 18.74 -5.43 9.12
N GLN A 9 18.78 -4.97 10.37
CA GLN A 9 17.78 -4.01 10.88
C GLN A 9 17.74 -2.72 10.03
N LYS A 10 18.88 -2.15 9.68
CA LYS A 10 18.95 -0.96 8.80
C LYS A 10 18.30 -1.19 7.43
N LEU A 11 18.42 -2.41 6.89
CA LEU A 11 17.79 -2.76 5.61
C LEU A 11 16.26 -2.87 5.76
N LEU A 12 15.78 -3.41 6.88
CA LEU A 12 14.35 -3.48 7.18
C LEU A 12 13.75 -2.07 7.30
N ASP A 13 14.45 -1.17 8.00
CA ASP A 13 14.01 0.22 8.17
C ASP A 13 13.91 0.95 6.81
N ILE A 14 14.91 0.80 5.94
CA ILE A 14 14.86 1.35 4.57
C ILE A 14 13.68 0.78 3.77
N ARG A 15 13.35 -0.51 3.94
CA ARG A 15 12.22 -1.14 3.23
C ARG A 15 10.87 -0.65 3.76
N LEU A 16 10.77 -0.38 5.06
CA LEU A 16 9.60 0.25 5.68
C LEU A 16 9.38 1.65 5.09
N ASP A 17 10.41 2.47 5.05
CA ASP A 17 10.32 3.83 4.52
C ASP A 17 9.88 3.84 3.04
N LYS A 18 10.44 2.92 2.24
CA LYS A 18 10.07 2.77 0.82
C LYS A 18 8.63 2.31 0.62
N GLU A 19 8.12 1.45 1.51
CA GLU A 19 6.71 1.05 1.47
C GLU A 19 5.80 2.21 1.82
N GLU A 20 6.14 3.00 2.85
CA GLU A 20 5.38 4.19 3.24
C GLU A 20 5.36 5.25 2.13
N GLU A 21 6.49 5.47 1.45
CA GLU A 21 6.55 6.33 0.26
C GLU A 21 5.64 5.81 -0.86
N SER A 22 5.68 4.50 -1.14
CA SER A 22 4.84 3.88 -2.18
C SER A 22 3.35 3.96 -1.83
N LYS A 23 2.98 3.85 -0.55
CA LYS A 23 1.58 4.06 -0.08
C LYS A 23 1.12 5.48 -0.37
N ARG A 24 1.93 6.50 -0.05
CA ARG A 24 1.61 7.90 -0.34
C ARG A 24 1.39 8.12 -1.83
N ASN A 25 2.32 7.64 -2.66
CA ASN A 25 2.22 7.72 -4.11
C ASN A 25 0.95 7.04 -4.66
N PHE A 26 0.57 5.89 -4.10
CA PHE A 26 -0.67 5.19 -4.47
C PHE A 26 -1.91 6.02 -4.08
N THR A 27 -1.94 6.58 -2.87
CA THR A 27 -3.07 7.42 -2.43
C THR A 27 -3.20 8.69 -3.25
N GLU A 28 -2.09 9.31 -3.64
CA GLU A 28 -2.08 10.48 -4.53
C GLU A 28 -2.65 10.13 -5.91
N ALA A 29 -2.19 9.04 -6.52
CA ALA A 29 -2.71 8.57 -7.81
C ALA A 29 -4.21 8.23 -7.74
N GLN A 30 -4.67 7.64 -6.63
CA GLN A 30 -6.09 7.35 -6.41
C GLN A 30 -6.91 8.65 -6.30
N ASN A 31 -6.41 9.64 -5.56
CA ASN A 31 -7.07 10.94 -5.45
C ASN A 31 -7.13 11.69 -6.78
N GLU A 32 -6.08 11.60 -7.60
CA GLU A 32 -6.08 12.17 -8.95
C GLU A 32 -7.13 11.51 -9.84
N LYS A 33 -7.23 10.18 -9.82
CA LYS A 33 -8.28 9.46 -10.54
C LYS A 33 -9.68 9.93 -10.11
N LEU A 34 -9.93 10.02 -8.80
CA LEU A 34 -11.22 10.46 -8.26
C LEU A 34 -11.62 11.87 -8.72
N LYS A 35 -10.65 12.79 -8.83
CA LYS A 35 -10.91 14.15 -9.35
C LYS A 35 -11.35 14.15 -10.82
N VAL A 36 -10.77 13.26 -11.63
CA VAL A 36 -11.14 13.12 -13.05
C VAL A 36 -12.51 12.46 -13.17
N GLU A 37 -12.81 11.46 -12.33
CA GLU A 37 -14.14 10.84 -12.24
C GLU A 37 -15.22 11.85 -11.88
N SER A 38 -15.01 12.66 -10.83
CA SER A 38 -15.97 13.69 -10.44
C SER A 38 -16.19 14.72 -11.54
N LYS A 39 -15.11 15.12 -12.24
CA LYS A 39 -15.21 16.05 -13.39
C LYS A 39 -16.02 15.43 -14.54
N LEU A 40 -15.84 14.14 -14.81
CA LEU A 40 -16.64 13.42 -15.81
C LEU A 40 -18.11 13.35 -15.42
N GLU A 41 -18.41 13.08 -14.16
CA GLU A 41 -19.79 13.08 -13.65
C GLU A 41 -20.45 14.45 -13.80
N GLU A 42 -19.74 15.53 -13.47
CA GLU A 42 -20.23 16.90 -13.68
C GLU A 42 -20.50 17.21 -15.16
N LEU A 43 -19.59 16.82 -16.05
CA LEU A 43 -19.75 17.02 -17.50
C LEU A 43 -20.94 16.22 -18.04
N ASN A 44 -21.12 14.97 -17.61
CA ASN A 44 -22.27 14.14 -17.99
C ASN A 44 -23.59 14.72 -17.46
N ALA A 45 -23.61 15.19 -16.21
CA ALA A 45 -24.78 15.83 -15.63
C ALA A 45 -25.14 17.13 -16.38
N ASN A 46 -24.14 17.91 -16.79
CA ASN A 46 -24.35 19.11 -17.61
C ASN A 46 -24.87 18.74 -19.01
N TYR A 47 -24.33 17.70 -19.63
CA TYR A 47 -24.82 17.22 -20.91
C TYR A 47 -26.31 16.88 -20.86
N GLU A 48 -26.74 16.07 -19.87
CA GLU A 48 -28.13 15.66 -19.71
C GLU A 48 -29.08 16.84 -19.42
N LYS A 49 -28.63 17.84 -18.65
CA LYS A 49 -29.42 19.06 -18.37
C LYS A 49 -29.75 19.86 -19.64
N TYR A 50 -28.78 20.01 -20.54
CA TYR A 50 -28.92 20.88 -21.73
C TYR A 50 -29.32 20.11 -23.00
N ARG A 51 -29.43 18.78 -22.94
CA ARG A 51 -29.84 17.91 -24.05
C ARG A 51 -31.31 18.07 -24.45
N ASN A 52 -32.19 18.37 -23.49
CA ASN A 52 -33.62 18.53 -23.73
C ASN A 52 -33.94 19.90 -24.31
N ILE A 53 -33.88 20.01 -25.64
CA ILE A 53 -34.27 21.23 -26.37
C ILE A 53 -35.78 21.22 -26.56
N HIS A 54 -36.49 22.22 -26.02
CA HIS A 54 -37.90 22.40 -26.28
C HIS A 54 -38.14 22.95 -27.71
N SER A 55 -39.14 22.38 -28.40
CA SER A 55 -39.53 22.73 -29.79
C SER A 55 -39.87 24.21 -30.00
N SER A 56 -40.20 24.94 -28.93
CA SER A 56 -40.56 26.37 -28.96
C SER A 56 -39.38 27.34 -29.06
N GLU A 57 -38.13 26.88 -29.07
CA GLU A 57 -36.96 27.77 -29.07
C GLU A 57 -36.57 28.32 -30.46
N SER A 58 -36.09 29.57 -30.47
CA SER A 58 -35.53 30.25 -31.64
C SER A 58 -34.38 29.46 -32.29
N ALA A 59 -34.29 29.50 -33.62
CA ALA A 59 -33.25 28.81 -34.39
C ALA A 59 -31.82 29.17 -33.93
N ILE A 60 -31.61 30.41 -33.45
CA ILE A 60 -30.32 30.86 -32.92
C ILE A 60 -29.98 30.13 -31.62
N LYS A 61 -30.94 30.00 -30.68
CA LYS A 61 -30.73 29.28 -29.42
C LYS A 61 -30.40 27.81 -29.67
N ARG A 62 -31.10 27.16 -30.60
CA ARG A 62 -30.81 25.78 -31.02
C ARG A 62 -29.40 25.59 -31.57
N ARG A 63 -28.90 26.57 -32.33
CA ARG A 63 -27.52 26.53 -32.84
C ARG A 63 -26.50 26.66 -31.72
N ILE A 64 -26.73 27.57 -30.77
CA ILE A 64 -25.84 27.77 -29.62
C ILE A 64 -25.81 26.53 -28.72
N THR A 65 -26.97 25.95 -28.41
CA THR A 65 -27.06 24.72 -27.59
C THR A 65 -26.37 23.54 -28.28
N HIS A 66 -26.53 23.39 -29.60
CA HIS A 66 -25.82 22.34 -30.34
C HIS A 66 -24.29 22.50 -30.28
N ILE A 67 -23.78 23.72 -30.47
CA ILE A 67 -22.33 23.99 -30.35
C ILE A 67 -21.83 23.67 -28.93
N TYR A 68 -22.59 24.06 -27.91
CA TYR A 68 -22.26 23.80 -26.52
C TYR A 68 -22.26 22.30 -26.17
N LEU A 69 -23.28 21.56 -26.62
CA LEU A 69 -23.35 20.10 -26.45
C LEU A 69 -22.19 19.38 -27.15
N ASN A 70 -21.79 19.83 -28.34
CA ASN A 70 -20.62 19.29 -29.03
C ASN A 70 -19.32 19.57 -28.25
N ALA A 71 -19.17 20.76 -27.66
CA ALA A 71 -18.03 21.09 -26.81
C ALA A 71 -17.99 20.25 -25.51
N ILE A 72 -19.15 20.00 -24.89
CA ILE A 72 -19.25 19.09 -23.74
C ILE A 72 -18.86 17.67 -24.15
N ASN A 73 -19.38 17.15 -25.27
CA ASN A 73 -19.04 15.82 -25.77
C ASN A 73 -17.53 15.67 -26.02
N TYR A 74 -16.90 16.69 -26.61
CA TYR A 74 -15.45 16.72 -26.77
C TYR A 74 -14.73 16.67 -25.42
N SER A 75 -15.17 17.48 -24.46
CA SER A 75 -14.59 17.53 -23.11
C SER A 75 -14.78 16.21 -22.34
N ILE A 76 -15.91 15.53 -22.52
CA ILE A 76 -16.17 14.19 -21.97
C ILE A 76 -15.19 13.18 -22.56
N ASN A 77 -15.02 13.19 -23.89
CA ASN A 77 -14.08 12.28 -24.55
C ASN A 77 -12.64 12.51 -24.05
N GLU A 78 -12.20 13.77 -23.96
CA GLU A 78 -10.88 14.12 -23.44
C GLU A 78 -10.69 13.66 -21.99
N ALA A 79 -11.65 13.95 -21.11
CA ALA A 79 -11.60 13.52 -19.71
C ALA A 79 -11.68 12.00 -19.56
N SER A 80 -12.35 11.29 -20.48
CA SER A 80 -12.40 9.82 -20.49
C SER A 80 -11.05 9.19 -20.87
N GLU A 81 -10.32 9.82 -21.80
CA GLU A 81 -8.96 9.39 -22.14
C GLU A 81 -7.98 9.71 -21.02
N GLU A 82 -8.11 10.88 -20.38
CA GLU A 82 -7.36 11.23 -19.18
C GLU A 82 -7.58 10.21 -18.06
N LEU A 83 -8.85 9.81 -17.82
CA LEU A 83 -9.19 8.80 -16.83
C LEU A 83 -8.50 7.46 -17.10
N LYS A 84 -8.51 6.98 -18.36
CA LYS A 84 -7.79 5.75 -18.75
C LYS A 84 -6.29 5.84 -18.47
N GLN A 85 -5.69 7.01 -18.69
CA GLN A 85 -4.27 7.22 -18.38
C GLN A 85 -4.03 7.17 -16.87
N LYS A 86 -4.87 7.83 -16.07
CA LYS A 86 -4.77 7.80 -14.60
C LYS A 86 -4.98 6.40 -14.03
N GLU A 87 -5.87 5.60 -14.63
CA GLU A 87 -6.06 4.20 -14.25
C GLU A 87 -4.82 3.34 -14.49
N LYS A 88 -4.15 3.51 -15.64
CA LYS A 88 -2.88 2.82 -15.90
C LYS A 88 -1.82 3.18 -14.87
N VAL A 89 -1.67 4.48 -14.57
CA VAL A 89 -0.72 4.95 -13.55
C VAL A 89 -1.06 4.37 -12.18
N LEU A 90 -2.34 4.31 -11.81
CA LEU A 90 -2.78 3.73 -10.54
C LEU A 90 -2.40 2.24 -10.44
N GLU A 91 -2.62 1.47 -11.50
CA GLU A 91 -2.24 0.05 -11.53
C GLU A 91 -0.72 -0.16 -11.46
N ASP A 92 0.07 0.68 -12.12
CA ASP A 92 1.53 0.65 -12.01
C ASP A 92 1.98 0.93 -10.55
N LYS A 93 1.39 1.94 -9.91
CA LYS A 93 1.66 2.26 -8.49
C LYS A 93 1.20 1.14 -7.55
N ARG A 94 0.08 0.48 -7.87
CA ARG A 94 -0.42 -0.68 -7.13
C ARG A 94 0.56 -1.85 -7.19
N TYR A 95 1.14 -2.12 -8.37
CA TYR A 95 2.14 -3.15 -8.55
C TYR A 95 3.42 -2.84 -7.77
N ASP A 96 3.91 -1.60 -7.83
CA ASP A 96 5.10 -1.20 -7.05
C ASP A 96 4.85 -1.33 -5.54
N LEU A 97 3.71 -0.87 -5.02
CA LEU A 97 3.35 -1.01 -3.62
C LEU A 97 3.34 -2.49 -3.18
N LYS A 98 2.76 -3.36 -4.00
CA LYS A 98 2.75 -4.80 -3.75
C LYS A 98 4.17 -5.36 -3.69
N GLN A 99 5.06 -4.94 -4.59
CA GLN A 99 6.44 -5.38 -4.59
C GLN A 99 7.18 -4.91 -3.32
N LYS A 100 7.02 -3.64 -2.91
CA LYS A 100 7.64 -3.12 -1.68
C LYS A 100 7.16 -3.87 -0.43
N GLN A 101 5.88 -4.21 -0.37
CA GLN A 101 5.32 -5.01 0.73
C GLN A 101 5.95 -6.42 0.79
N ILE A 102 6.12 -7.07 -0.36
CA ILE A 102 6.80 -8.38 -0.45
C ILE A 102 8.24 -8.25 0.02
N ASP A 103 8.96 -7.23 -0.44
CA ASP A 103 10.35 -6.99 -0.06
C ASP A 103 10.48 -6.76 1.46
N ARG A 104 9.61 -5.95 2.07
CA ARG A 104 9.62 -5.74 3.52
C ARG A 104 9.36 -7.03 4.28
N LYS A 105 8.26 -7.72 3.94
CA LYS A 105 7.85 -8.98 4.60
C LYS A 105 8.94 -10.04 4.51
N THR A 106 9.67 -10.11 3.40
CA THR A 106 10.77 -11.06 3.23
C THR A 106 11.86 -10.85 4.29
N VAL A 107 12.24 -9.59 4.58
CA VAL A 107 13.27 -9.28 5.60
C VAL A 107 12.73 -9.44 7.00
N GLU A 108 11.46 -9.12 7.21
CA GLU A 108 10.73 -9.33 8.47
C GLU A 108 10.72 -10.81 8.87
N ILE A 109 10.39 -11.71 7.93
CA ILE A 109 10.45 -13.16 8.14
C ILE A 109 11.86 -13.63 8.47
N LEU A 110 12.90 -13.06 7.85
CA LEU A 110 14.29 -13.39 8.18
C LEU A 110 14.65 -12.97 9.61
N LYS A 111 14.14 -11.82 10.06
CA LYS A 111 14.32 -11.34 11.44
C LYS A 111 13.70 -12.31 12.44
N GLU A 112 12.44 -12.68 12.23
CA GLU A 112 11.70 -13.63 13.09
C GLU A 112 12.36 -14.99 13.14
N LYS A 113 12.80 -15.53 11.99
CA LYS A 113 13.53 -16.81 11.94
C LYS A 113 14.85 -16.76 12.71
N GLY A 114 15.60 -15.66 12.60
CA GLY A 114 16.83 -15.51 13.37
C GLY A 114 16.58 -15.35 14.86
N GLU A 115 15.51 -14.65 15.25
CA GLU A 115 15.12 -14.47 16.65
C GLU A 115 14.70 -15.80 17.30
N THR A 116 13.88 -16.58 16.60
CA THR A 116 13.46 -17.91 17.07
C THR A 116 14.65 -18.86 17.21
N ALA A 117 15.63 -18.81 16.29
CA ALA A 117 16.85 -19.59 16.41
C ALA A 117 17.69 -19.17 17.63
N PHE A 118 17.85 -17.85 17.84
CA PHE A 118 18.57 -17.31 18.99
C PHE A 118 17.92 -17.71 20.33
N LEU A 119 16.59 -17.64 20.43
CA LEU A 119 15.85 -18.06 21.62
C LEU A 119 16.04 -19.55 21.91
N ARG A 120 16.01 -20.40 20.89
CA ARG A 120 16.28 -21.85 21.05
C ARG A 120 17.68 -22.10 21.60
N GLU A 121 18.67 -21.38 21.08
CA GLU A 121 20.06 -21.51 21.55
C GLU A 121 20.21 -21.05 23.01
N GLN A 122 19.62 -19.91 23.39
CA GLN A 122 19.62 -19.45 24.79
C GLN A 122 18.96 -20.47 25.72
N ASN A 123 17.79 -21.00 25.33
CA ASN A 123 17.08 -22.01 26.12
C ASN A 123 17.91 -23.28 26.32
N LEU A 124 18.64 -23.74 25.29
CA LEU A 124 19.53 -24.90 25.39
C LEU A 124 20.70 -24.65 26.36
N ILE A 125 21.31 -23.45 26.30
CA ILE A 125 22.39 -23.06 27.21
C ILE A 125 21.87 -23.03 28.65
N GLU A 126 20.70 -22.44 28.88
CA GLU A 126 20.08 -22.35 30.20
C GLU A 126 19.69 -23.72 30.74
N GLN A 127 19.11 -24.58 29.91
CA GLN A 127 18.79 -25.95 30.29
C GLN A 127 20.06 -26.71 30.71
N ARG A 128 21.14 -26.63 29.92
CA ARG A 128 22.40 -27.29 30.25
C ARG A 128 22.97 -26.79 31.57
N ASN A 129 22.97 -25.48 31.80
CA ASN A 129 23.43 -24.89 33.05
C ASN A 129 22.58 -25.34 34.24
N ASN A 130 21.25 -25.40 34.08
CA ASN A 130 20.34 -25.88 35.11
C ASN A 130 20.58 -27.36 35.46
N ASP A 131 20.79 -28.20 34.44
CA ASP A 131 21.12 -29.61 34.63
C ASP A 131 22.48 -29.78 35.34
N GLU A 132 23.49 -28.98 34.97
CA GLU A 132 24.78 -28.94 35.66
C GLU A 132 24.61 -28.51 37.13
N PHE A 133 23.85 -27.45 37.42
CA PHE A 133 23.57 -27.02 38.80
C PHE A 133 22.82 -28.07 39.61
N ALA A 134 21.85 -28.76 39.01
CA ALA A 134 21.12 -29.85 39.64
C ALA A 134 22.06 -31.01 39.99
N LEU A 135 22.96 -31.40 39.09
CA LEU A 135 23.95 -32.44 39.31
C LEU A 135 24.93 -32.07 40.44
N TYR A 136 25.51 -30.87 40.42
CA TYR A 136 26.38 -30.40 41.50
C TYR A 136 25.66 -30.35 42.85
N GLY A 137 24.40 -29.91 42.84
CA GLY A 137 23.54 -29.92 44.03
C GLY A 137 23.31 -31.32 44.58
N PHE A 138 23.05 -32.29 43.69
CA PHE A 138 22.88 -33.69 44.04
C PHE A 138 24.14 -34.29 44.65
N ILE A 139 25.30 -34.14 43.98
CA ILE A 139 26.59 -34.65 44.45
C ILE A 139 26.93 -34.07 45.83
N ARG A 140 26.81 -32.75 46.01
CA ARG A 140 27.08 -32.07 47.28
C ARG A 140 26.19 -32.57 48.42
N ASN A 141 24.93 -32.89 48.15
CA ASN A 141 24.02 -33.41 49.16
C ASN A 141 24.31 -34.88 49.50
N HIS A 142 24.88 -35.64 48.56
CA HIS A 142 25.27 -37.02 48.77
C HIS A 142 26.60 -37.17 49.52
N GLU A 143 27.56 -36.26 49.33
CA GLU A 143 28.86 -36.27 50.05
C GLU A 143 28.76 -35.79 51.52
N ARG A 144 27.65 -35.17 51.92
CA ARG A 144 27.41 -34.69 53.29
C ARG A 144 26.63 -35.66 54.18
N ARG A 145 26.25 -36.83 53.65
CA ARG A 145 25.64 -37.94 54.40
C ARG A 145 26.67 -39.02 54.65
#